data_AF-A0A925WEI1-F1
#
_entry.id   AF-A0A925WEI1-F1
#
_cell.length_a   1.000
_cell.length_b   1.000
_cell.length_c   1.000
_cell.angle_alpha   90.00
_cell.angle_beta   90.00
_cell.angle_gamma   90.00
#
_symmetry.space_group_name_H-M   'P 1'
#
loop_
_entity.id
_entity.type
_entity.pdbx_description
1 polymer ?
#
loop_
_entity_poly.entity_id
_entity_poly.type
_entity_poly.pdbx_seq_one_letter_code
_entity_poly.pdbx_strand_id
1 'polypeptide(L)'
;MTLFGLRGCCFAGMLLGWNWFACFSWAGGSGLNTLVVLNQNSSNSIELGNYYCERRQVPPENILRISWSGGNTAWDVTQFQTILLQPLQQAIASRGLSNQILYVVLSMDIPFQTVNGTVYNGT
;
A
#
# COMPACT_ATOMS: atom_id res chain seq x y z
N MET A 1 -47.83 -36.55 -13.99
CA MET A 1 -46.70 -35.74 -13.49
C MET A 1 -47.31 -34.53 -12.77
N THR A 2 -47.91 -34.75 -11.59
CA THR A 2 -47.32 -34.50 -10.25
C THR A 2 -46.92 -33.05 -10.03
N LEU A 3 -47.32 -32.31 -9.00
CA LEU A 3 -48.36 -32.39 -7.96
C LEU A 3 -48.14 -31.10 -7.13
N PHE A 4 -49.20 -30.37 -6.76
CA PHE A 4 -49.35 -29.46 -5.58
C PHE A 4 -48.34 -28.28 -5.41
N GLY A 5 -48.72 -27.05 -5.09
CA GLY A 5 -49.94 -26.55 -4.45
C GLY A 5 -49.57 -25.70 -3.22
N LEU A 6 -50.12 -24.48 -3.17
CA LEU A 6 -50.36 -23.59 -2.00
C LEU A 6 -49.14 -23.08 -1.20
N ARG A 7 -48.86 -21.78 -1.25
CA ARG A 7 -49.42 -20.75 -0.35
C ARG A 7 -49.12 -21.00 1.14
N GLY A 8 -48.03 -20.37 1.57
CA GLY A 8 -47.92 -19.50 2.75
C GLY A 8 -48.46 -20.00 4.08
N CYS A 9 -47.56 -20.15 5.06
CA CYS A 9 -47.84 -19.92 6.47
C CYS A 9 -46.53 -19.77 7.25
N CYS A 10 -46.40 -18.60 7.90
CA CYS A 10 -45.96 -18.46 9.29
C CYS A 10 -44.52 -18.84 9.67
N PHE A 11 -43.75 -17.79 9.99
CA PHE A 11 -42.80 -17.71 11.12
C PHE A 11 -42.49 -19.02 11.85
N ALA A 12 -41.35 -19.64 11.53
CA ALA A 12 -40.47 -20.35 12.46
C ALA A 12 -39.34 -21.01 11.66
N GLY A 13 -38.18 -20.36 11.60
CA GLY A 13 -37.02 -20.89 10.89
C GLY A 13 -35.80 -20.00 11.03
N MET A 14 -35.59 -19.48 12.23
CA MET A 14 -34.29 -18.97 12.63
C MET A 14 -33.33 -20.16 12.62
N LEU A 15 -32.15 -19.97 12.03
CA LEU A 15 -31.04 -20.91 11.86
C LEU A 15 -31.03 -21.67 10.52
N LEU A 16 -29.88 -21.56 9.84
CA LEU A 16 -29.42 -22.31 8.65
C LEU A 16 -29.76 -21.69 7.28
N GLY A 17 -29.04 -20.61 6.96
CA GLY A 17 -28.96 -20.10 5.59
C GLY A 17 -27.81 -19.13 5.34
N TRP A 18 -26.79 -19.09 6.21
CA TRP A 18 -25.55 -18.37 5.95
C TRP A 18 -24.67 -19.23 5.04
N ASN A 19 -24.71 -18.99 3.72
CA ASN A 19 -23.62 -19.37 2.82
C ASN A 19 -23.79 -18.67 1.46
N TRP A 20 -23.80 -17.34 1.47
CA TRP A 20 -23.58 -16.57 0.24
C TRP A 20 -22.92 -15.22 0.50
N PHE A 21 -21.77 -15.25 1.16
CA PHE A 21 -20.76 -14.20 0.99
C PHE A 21 -19.56 -14.84 0.33
N ALA A 22 -19.60 -14.95 -1.00
CA ALA A 22 -18.39 -15.18 -1.76
C ALA A 22 -17.49 -13.95 -1.52
N CYS A 23 -16.46 -14.16 -0.70
CA CYS A 23 -15.43 -13.18 -0.42
C CYS A 23 -14.81 -12.75 -1.76
N PHE A 24 -14.84 -11.45 -2.04
CA PHE A 24 -13.93 -10.85 -3.01
C PHE A 24 -12.51 -11.04 -2.47
N SER A 25 -11.90 -12.20 -2.75
CA SER A 25 -10.47 -12.38 -2.55
C SER A 25 -9.76 -11.55 -3.61
N TRP A 26 -9.52 -10.28 -3.28
CA TRP A 26 -8.57 -9.48 -4.03
C TRP A 26 -7.19 -10.07 -3.77
N ALA A 27 -6.80 -11.00 -4.63
CA ALA A 27 -5.55 -11.73 -4.52
C ALA A 27 -4.37 -10.75 -4.55
N GLY A 28 -3.73 -10.58 -3.39
CA GLY A 28 -2.31 -10.24 -3.24
C GLY A 28 -1.82 -8.83 -3.61
N GLY A 29 -2.67 -7.92 -4.12
CA GLY A 29 -2.22 -6.63 -4.70
C GLY A 29 -2.95 -5.39 -4.20
N SER A 30 -3.39 -5.39 -2.93
CA SER A 30 -4.15 -4.28 -2.36
C SER A 30 -3.30 -3.13 -1.83
N GLY A 31 -3.90 -1.94 -1.71
CA GLY A 31 -3.26 -0.81 -1.02
C GLY A 31 -2.89 -1.12 0.43
N LEU A 32 -3.56 -2.11 1.04
CA LEU A 32 -3.29 -2.59 2.40
C LEU A 32 -1.90 -3.24 2.56
N ASN A 33 -1.38 -3.84 1.49
CA ASN A 33 -0.06 -4.50 1.49
C ASN A 33 1.02 -3.63 0.82
N THR A 34 0.70 -2.36 0.52
CA THR A 34 1.59 -1.43 -0.20
C THR A 34 1.96 -0.28 0.71
N LEU A 35 3.26 -0.02 0.88
CA LEU A 35 3.78 1.16 1.54
C LEU A 35 4.15 2.21 0.49
N VAL A 36 3.61 3.42 0.62
CA VAL A 36 3.85 4.52 -0.31
C VAL A 36 4.80 5.53 0.32
N VAL A 37 5.88 5.86 -0.38
CA VAL A 37 6.87 6.84 0.05
C VAL A 37 6.66 8.15 -0.70
N LEU A 38 6.45 9.23 0.05
CA LEU A 38 6.21 10.58 -0.45
C LEU A 38 7.34 11.52 -0.05
N ASN A 39 7.75 12.38 -0.97
CA ASN A 39 8.66 13.48 -0.68
C ASN A 39 7.87 14.73 -0.29
N GLN A 40 7.98 15.15 0.96
CA GLN A 40 7.27 16.33 1.49
C GLN A 40 7.73 17.66 0.88
N ASN A 41 8.93 17.68 0.28
CA ASN A 41 9.47 18.90 -0.34
C ASN A 41 8.99 19.08 -1.79
N SER A 42 8.32 18.09 -2.39
CA SER A 42 7.75 18.21 -3.73
C SER A 42 6.23 18.13 -3.69
N SER A 43 5.56 19.18 -4.16
CA SER A 43 4.11 19.19 -4.32
C SER A 43 3.63 18.10 -5.29
N ASN A 44 4.39 17.83 -6.36
CA ASN A 44 4.07 16.80 -7.35
C ASN A 44 4.08 15.40 -6.70
N SER A 45 5.08 15.14 -5.84
CA SER A 45 5.22 13.90 -5.10
C SER A 45 4.02 13.67 -4.17
N ILE A 46 3.62 14.71 -3.42
CA ILE A 46 2.47 14.66 -2.52
C ILE A 46 1.16 14.45 -3.28
N GLU A 47 0.93 15.20 -4.36
CA GLU A 47 -0.31 15.12 -5.14
C GLU A 47 -0.47 13.73 -5.78
N LEU A 48 0.56 13.25 -6.48
CA LEU A 48 0.56 11.92 -7.09
C LEU A 48 0.39 10.82 -6.04
N GLY A 49 1.08 10.98 -4.91
CA GLY A 49 1.00 10.09 -3.76
C GLY A 49 -0.40 9.97 -3.18
N ASN A 50 -1.01 11.11 -2.86
CA ASN A 50 -2.37 11.15 -2.32
C ASN A 50 -3.38 10.56 -3.31
N TYR A 51 -3.25 10.92 -4.60
CA TYR A 51 -4.08 10.34 -5.66
C TYR A 51 -3.97 8.81 -5.74
N TYR A 52 -2.75 8.27 -5.65
CA TYR A 52 -2.53 6.82 -5.63
C TYR A 52 -3.14 6.16 -4.40
N CYS A 53 -2.94 6.77 -3.22
CA CYS A 53 -3.49 6.29 -1.95
C CYS A 53 -5.02 6.25 -1.97
N GLU A 54 -5.68 7.29 -2.49
CA GLU A 54 -7.13 7.35 -2.64
C GLU A 54 -7.66 6.25 -3.56
N ARG A 55 -7.02 6.06 -4.72
CA ARG A 55 -7.45 5.04 -5.70
C ARG A 55 -7.25 3.61 -5.24
N ARG A 56 -6.20 3.34 -4.46
CA ARG A 56 -5.88 1.99 -3.97
C ARG A 56 -6.36 1.73 -2.55
N GLN A 57 -7.01 2.71 -1.92
CA GLN A 57 -7.43 2.69 -0.53
C GLN A 57 -6.27 2.30 0.40
N VAL A 58 -5.11 2.92 0.17
CA VAL A 58 -3.92 2.71 1.02
C VAL A 58 -4.20 3.33 2.38
N PRO A 59 -4.08 2.56 3.48
CA PRO A 59 -4.32 3.10 4.80
C PRO A 59 -3.25 4.16 5.16
N PRO A 60 -3.59 5.19 5.95
CA PRO A 60 -2.64 6.25 6.31
C PRO A 60 -1.37 5.74 7.00
N GLU A 61 -1.48 4.68 7.79
CA GLU A 61 -0.36 3.95 8.41
C GLU A 61 0.64 3.34 7.41
N ASN A 62 0.25 3.15 6.15
CA ASN A 62 1.15 2.67 5.10
C ASN A 62 1.80 3.81 4.31
N ILE A 63 1.65 5.06 4.77
CA ILE A 63 2.29 6.21 4.13
C ILE A 63 3.54 6.59 4.91
N LEU A 64 4.67 6.63 4.22
CA LEU A 64 5.93 7.17 4.71
C LEU A 64 6.19 8.51 4.03
N ARG A 65 6.45 9.54 4.83
CA ARG A 65 6.76 10.87 4.33
C ARG A 65 8.21 11.19 4.64
N ILE A 66 9.03 11.33 3.62
CA ILE A 66 10.45 11.71 3.72
C ILE A 66 10.63 13.16 3.30
N SER A 67 11.73 13.79 3.73
CA SER A 67 12.08 15.15 3.34
C SER A 67 13.37 15.13 2.53
N TRP A 68 13.26 15.27 1.21
CA TRP A 68 14.41 15.32 0.29
C TRP A 68 14.33 16.54 -0.62
N SER A 69 15.36 17.39 -0.64
CA SER A 69 15.40 18.62 -1.44
C SER A 69 16.46 18.61 -2.54
N GLY A 70 17.17 17.50 -2.72
CA GLY A 70 18.20 17.36 -3.75
C GLY A 70 17.65 16.95 -5.12
N GLY A 71 18.53 16.45 -5.98
CA GLY A 71 18.16 15.99 -7.33
C GLY A 71 17.23 14.77 -7.32
N ASN A 72 16.55 14.52 -8.43
CA ASN A 72 15.58 13.44 -8.62
C ASN A 72 16.17 12.18 -9.30
N THR A 73 17.47 12.17 -9.59
CA THR A 73 18.12 11.08 -10.34
C THR A 73 18.90 10.14 -9.43
N ALA A 74 19.77 10.70 -8.58
CA ALA A 74 20.76 9.94 -7.83
C ALA A 74 20.89 10.39 -6.37
N TRP A 75 21.05 9.41 -5.48
CA TRP A 75 21.49 9.59 -4.10
C TRP A 75 22.91 9.10 -3.90
N ASP A 76 23.67 9.72 -3.00
CA ASP A 76 24.82 9.03 -2.38
C ASP A 76 24.32 7.88 -1.50
N VAL A 77 25.14 6.83 -1.32
CA VAL A 77 24.82 5.69 -0.45
C VAL A 77 24.37 6.13 0.94
N THR A 78 25.04 7.12 1.51
CA THR A 78 24.74 7.65 2.85
C THR A 78 23.36 8.32 2.88
N GLN A 79 23.04 9.07 1.83
CA GLN A 79 21.74 9.75 1.69
C GLN A 79 20.61 8.74 1.53
N PHE A 80 20.77 7.73 0.67
CA PHE A 80 19.79 6.65 0.52
C PHE A 80 19.53 5.94 1.86
N GLN A 81 20.59 5.60 2.60
CA GLN A 81 20.45 4.91 3.88
C GLN A 81 19.73 5.75 4.93
N THR A 82 20.14 7.01 5.10
CA THR A 82 19.63 7.88 6.17
C THR A 82 18.27 8.47 5.87
N ILE A 83 17.97 8.77 4.61
CA ILE A 83 16.75 9.48 4.21
C ILE A 83 15.62 8.52 3.84
N LEU A 84 15.95 7.34 3.28
CA LEU A 84 14.94 6.36 2.86
C LEU A 84 15.00 5.08 3.70
N LEU A 85 16.11 4.35 3.69
CA LEU A 85 16.15 2.97 4.19
C LEU A 85 15.90 2.87 5.70
N GLN A 86 16.61 3.67 6.50
CA GLN A 86 16.44 3.69 7.95
C GLN A 86 15.02 4.11 8.37
N PRO A 87 14.47 5.25 7.92
CA PRO A 87 13.11 5.63 8.28
C PRO A 87 12.05 4.65 7.75
N LEU A 88 12.27 4.02 6.60
CA LEU A 88 11.41 2.94 6.10
C LEU A 88 11.39 1.74 7.05
N GLN A 89 12.57 1.24 7.44
CA GLN A 89 12.68 0.12 8.38
C GLN A 89 12.07 0.46 9.73
N GLN A 90 12.31 1.67 10.25
CA GLN A 90 11.71 2.15 11.49
C GLN A 90 10.19 2.25 11.39
N ALA A 91 9.66 2.76 10.28
CA ALA A 91 8.21 2.84 10.07
C ALA A 91 7.55 1.46 10.02
N ILE A 92 8.17 0.51 9.30
CA ILE A 92 7.66 -0.87 9.21
C ILE A 92 7.70 -1.54 10.58
N ALA A 93 8.82 -1.43 11.30
CA ALA A 93 9.00 -2.06 12.61
C ALA A 93 8.07 -1.45 13.68
N SER A 94 8.01 -0.12 13.78
CA SER A 94 7.20 0.59 14.79
C SER A 94 5.70 0.38 14.59
N ARG A 95 5.25 0.17 13.35
CA ARG A 95 3.84 -0.03 13.01
C ARG A 95 3.44 -1.51 12.95
N GLY A 96 4.36 -2.45 13.18
CA GLY A 96 4.08 -3.89 13.11
C GLY A 96 3.71 -4.38 11.71
N LEU A 97 4.22 -3.72 10.67
CA LEU A 97 3.84 -3.92 9.27
C LEU A 97 4.70 -4.97 8.54
N SER A 98 5.68 -5.58 9.21
CA SER A 98 6.68 -6.48 8.60
C SER A 98 6.09 -7.69 7.86
N ASN A 99 4.93 -8.19 8.31
CA ASN A 99 4.26 -9.34 7.70
C ASN A 99 3.09 -8.93 6.77
N GLN A 100 2.89 -7.61 6.57
CA GLN A 100 1.77 -7.06 5.79
C GLN A 100 2.26 -6.37 4.51
N ILE A 101 3.39 -5.66 4.57
CA ILE A 101 3.92 -4.92 3.42
C ILE A 101 4.68 -5.87 2.48
N LEU A 102 4.19 -5.96 1.25
CA LEU A 102 4.80 -6.73 0.16
C LEU A 102 5.43 -5.81 -0.89
N TYR A 103 4.93 -4.59 -1.02
CA TYR A 103 5.36 -3.63 -2.04
C TYR A 103 5.72 -2.29 -1.40
N VAL A 104 6.82 -1.71 -1.86
CA VAL A 104 7.20 -0.33 -1.57
C VAL A 104 7.12 0.47 -2.86
N VAL A 105 6.27 1.48 -2.89
CA VAL A 105 6.07 2.34 -4.04
C VAL A 105 6.68 3.70 -3.75
N LEU A 106 7.63 4.11 -4.60
CA LEU A 106 8.22 5.44 -4.57
C LEU A 106 7.39 6.36 -5.47
N SER A 107 7.05 7.54 -4.96
CA SER A 107 6.39 8.58 -5.73
C SER A 107 7.39 9.39 -6.57
N MET A 108 6.88 10.40 -7.29
CA MET A 108 7.71 11.29 -8.10
C MET A 108 8.69 12.11 -7.24
N ASP A 109 9.76 12.59 -7.87
CA ASP A 109 10.83 13.39 -7.24
C ASP A 109 11.59 12.68 -6.10
N ILE A 110 11.65 11.35 -6.21
CA ILE A 110 12.51 10.49 -5.40
C ILE A 110 13.53 9.82 -6.34
N PRO A 111 14.84 9.96 -6.06
CA PRO A 111 15.89 9.27 -6.80
C PRO A 111 15.70 7.76 -6.88
N PHE A 112 16.01 7.22 -8.05
CA PHE A 112 15.93 5.78 -8.36
C PHE A 112 17.32 5.13 -8.51
N GLN A 113 18.38 5.93 -8.39
CA GLN A 113 19.77 5.48 -8.45
C GLN A 113 20.52 5.82 -7.17
N THR A 114 21.46 4.96 -6.81
CA THR A 114 22.45 5.21 -5.77
C THR A 114 23.85 5.22 -6.39
N VAL A 115 24.66 6.21 -6.01
CA VAL A 115 26.02 6.41 -6.49
C VAL A 115 26.99 6.07 -5.37
N ASN A 116 27.98 5.23 -5.69
CA ASN A 116 29.11 4.93 -4.81
C ASN A 116 30.41 5.18 -5.59
N GLY A 117 30.93 6.40 -5.48
CA GLY A 117 32.05 6.84 -6.32
C GLY A 117 31.65 6.88 -7.80
N THR A 118 32.28 6.04 -8.65
CA THR A 118 31.99 5.94 -10.09
C THR A 118 30.93 4.88 -10.42
N VAL A 119 30.44 4.13 -9.42
CA VAL A 119 29.48 3.02 -9.63
C VAL A 119 28.06 3.53 -9.40
N TYR A 120 27.21 3.35 -10.41
CA TYR A 120 25.79 3.67 -10.37
C TYR A 120 24.99 2.37 -10.21
N ASN A 121 24.18 2.27 -9.16
CA ASN A 121 23.26 1.17 -8.95
C ASN A 121 21.82 1.70 -9.08
N GLY A 122 21.06 1.18 -10.03
CA GLY A 122 19.64 1.47 -10.18
C GLY A 122 18.80 0.29 -9.73
N THR A 123 17.60 0.59 -9.22
CA THR A 123 16.54 -0.39 -8.92
C THR A 123 15.48 -0.39 -10.00
#